data_AF-B1WVR0-F1
#
_entry.id   AF-B1WVR0-F1
#
_cell.length_a   1.000
_cell.length_b   1.000
_cell.length_c   1.000
_cell.angle_alpha   90.00
_cell.angle_beta   90.00
_cell.angle_gamma   90.00
#
_symmetry.space_group_name_H-M   'P 1'
#
loop_
_entity.id
_entity.type
_entity.pdbx_description
1 polymer ?
#
loop_
_entity_poly.entity_id
_entity_poly.type
_entity_poly.pdbx_seq_one_letter_code
_entity_poly.pdbx_strand_id
1 'polypeptide(L)'
;MHDLTPFNRSSSPTVSDIMGTVIAVQANFYQVRLDEPLKDHNNAPIYHLLCTRRTRLKKIGQMVMVGDRIIIEEPDYQDARGAIAQVLPRKTELSRPPVANAEQMLLVFALDEPPLEPWQLSRFLVKAESTDIPCLLCLNKADLLTSTQQKTWQERLEKWGYNPLFISVMTSQGLTDLKDRLKDKITILAGPSGVGKSSLINTLIPDVKQRVNSVSGKLQKGRHTTRHVELFELPDGGLLADTPGFNQPHLDCSPSQLIHYFPEAKQQLKQGNCQFSDCFHRGEPNCVIDNNWERYEHYLTFLEEAITQKEATQQMADQESTVKLKVKASGEEYYEPKLETKKYRRTSRRQKHQDLQDLYENQSLEELEELEDDLDF
;
A
#
# COMPACT_ATOMS: atom_id res chain seq x y z
N MET A 1 30.07 44.59 35.98
CA MET A 1 31.36 43.95 35.67
C MET A 1 31.33 42.52 36.20
N HIS A 2 30.85 41.59 35.38
CA HIS A 2 31.14 40.17 35.52
C HIS A 2 31.06 39.59 34.11
N ASP A 3 32.25 39.33 33.55
CA ASP A 3 32.45 38.71 32.25
C ASP A 3 31.90 37.29 32.25
N LEU A 4 30.94 37.04 31.34
CA LEU A 4 30.54 35.72 30.91
C LEU A 4 31.29 35.41 29.62
N THR A 5 32.40 34.69 29.72
CA THR A 5 33.04 34.05 28.57
C THR A 5 32.18 32.88 28.09
N PRO A 6 31.78 32.81 26.81
CA PRO A 6 31.12 31.63 26.28
C PRO A 6 32.14 30.52 26.01
N PHE A 7 31.88 29.34 26.56
CA PHE A 7 32.58 28.10 26.24
C PHE A 7 32.35 27.77 24.75
N ASN A 8 33.33 28.13 23.94
CA ASN A 8 33.40 27.80 22.52
C ASN A 8 33.80 26.32 22.41
N ARG A 9 32.84 25.43 22.16
CA ARG A 9 33.14 24.06 21.70
C ARG A 9 33.53 24.15 20.23
N SER A 10 34.84 24.24 20.01
CA SER A 10 35.52 24.02 18.74
C SER A 10 35.09 22.68 18.14
N SER A 11 34.28 22.74 17.09
CA SER A 11 34.07 21.63 16.15
C SER A 11 35.24 21.58 15.17
N SER A 12 36.02 20.51 15.24
CA SER A 12 37.04 20.15 14.25
C SER A 12 37.17 18.62 14.22
N PRO A 13 37.43 17.96 13.09
CA PRO A 13 37.15 18.28 11.69
C PRO A 13 35.91 17.51 11.18
N THR A 14 35.36 17.95 10.05
CA THR A 14 34.29 17.28 9.30
C THR A 14 34.72 15.87 8.88
N VAL A 15 34.29 14.85 9.61
CA VAL A 15 34.15 13.50 9.04
C VAL A 15 33.07 13.64 7.98
N SER A 16 33.37 13.31 6.73
CA SER A 16 32.35 13.18 5.69
C SER A 16 31.30 12.20 6.21
N ASP A 17 30.08 12.68 6.45
CA ASP A 17 28.98 11.84 6.93
C ASP A 17 28.79 10.68 5.94
N ILE A 18 28.96 9.45 6.43
CA ILE A 18 28.79 8.26 5.59
C ILE A 18 27.30 8.07 5.38
N MET A 19 26.87 8.16 4.13
CA MET A 19 25.47 8.07 3.75
C MET A 19 25.17 6.77 3.00
N GLY A 20 23.91 6.34 3.13
CA GLY A 20 23.41 5.20 2.38
C GLY A 20 21.89 5.09 2.38
N THR A 21 21.40 4.11 1.63
CA THR A 21 19.99 3.73 1.56
C THR A 21 19.78 2.37 2.22
N VAL A 22 18.75 2.25 3.06
CA VAL A 22 18.33 0.97 3.63
C VAL A 22 17.69 0.11 2.53
N ILE A 23 18.29 -1.03 2.19
CA ILE A 23 17.79 -1.94 1.15
C ILE A 23 16.96 -3.09 1.70
N ALA A 24 17.22 -3.54 2.94
CA ALA A 24 16.45 -4.59 3.58
C ALA A 24 16.40 -4.40 5.10
N VAL A 25 15.31 -4.87 5.72
CA VAL A 25 15.10 -4.85 7.18
C VAL A 25 14.94 -6.28 7.69
N GLN A 26 15.89 -6.71 8.53
CA GLN A 26 15.95 -8.07 9.07
C GLN A 26 16.03 -8.03 10.60
N ALA A 27 14.88 -8.11 11.25
CA ALA A 27 14.72 -8.08 12.70
C ALA A 27 15.37 -6.84 13.36
N ASN A 28 16.60 -6.98 13.85
CA ASN A 28 17.35 -5.92 14.53
C ASN A 28 18.44 -5.27 13.65
N PHE A 29 18.64 -5.80 12.44
CA PHE A 29 19.65 -5.36 11.51
C PHE A 29 19.03 -4.74 10.26
N TYR A 30 19.77 -3.81 9.68
CA TYR A 30 19.41 -3.05 8.50
C TYR A 30 20.52 -3.24 7.49
N GLN A 31 20.21 -3.78 6.32
CA GLN A 31 21.18 -3.83 5.24
C GLN A 31 21.15 -2.49 4.53
N VAL A 32 22.31 -1.85 4.40
CA VAL A 32 22.44 -0.49 3.88
C VAL A 32 23.39 -0.51 2.69
N ARG A 33 22.94 0.01 1.56
CA ARG A 33 23.81 0.31 0.40
C ARG A 33 24.41 1.69 0.58
N LEU A 34 25.73 1.77 0.54
CA LEU A 34 26.47 3.02 0.65
C LEU A 34 26.40 3.81 -0.66
N ASP A 35 26.44 5.14 -0.57
CA ASP A 35 26.54 6.00 -1.75
C ASP A 35 27.93 5.94 -2.38
N GLU A 36 28.95 5.91 -1.53
CA GLU A 36 30.34 5.77 -1.92
C GLU A 36 30.93 4.52 -1.23
N PRO A 37 31.65 3.66 -1.97
CA PRO A 37 32.22 2.47 -1.37
C PRO A 37 33.29 2.84 -0.34
N LEU A 38 33.20 2.23 0.83
CA LEU A 38 34.28 2.27 1.82
C LEU A 38 35.39 1.30 1.40
N LYS A 39 36.59 1.46 1.97
CA LYS A 39 37.72 0.57 1.69
C LYS A 39 38.02 -0.25 2.93
N ASP A 40 38.15 -1.56 2.76
CA ASP A 40 38.64 -2.45 3.83
C ASP A 40 40.16 -2.32 4.02
N HIS A 41 40.74 -3.08 4.95
CA HIS A 41 42.19 -3.10 5.19
C HIS A 41 43.01 -3.63 4.01
N ASN A 42 42.40 -4.39 3.10
CA ASN A 42 43.01 -4.90 1.87
C ASN A 42 42.75 -3.97 0.67
N ASN A 43 42.19 -2.77 0.90
CA ASN A 43 41.83 -1.80 -0.12
C ASN A 43 40.74 -2.31 -1.10
N ALA A 44 39.96 -3.33 -0.69
CA ALA A 44 38.80 -3.82 -1.40
C ALA A 44 37.57 -2.95 -1.10
N PRO A 45 36.71 -2.68 -2.09
CA PRO A 45 35.54 -1.82 -1.91
C PRO A 45 34.40 -2.54 -1.18
N ILE A 46 33.86 -1.88 -0.16
CA ILE A 46 32.67 -2.27 0.60
C ILE A 46 31.51 -1.40 0.13
N TYR A 47 30.52 -2.00 -0.52
CA TYR A 47 29.31 -1.31 -1.00
C TYR A 47 28.12 -1.42 -0.04
N HIS A 48 28.15 -2.41 0.86
CA HIS A 48 27.05 -2.66 1.80
C HIS A 48 27.56 -2.78 3.23
N LEU A 49 26.78 -2.26 4.17
CA LEU A 49 26.98 -2.45 5.60
C LEU A 49 25.75 -3.09 6.25
N LEU A 50 26.01 -3.93 7.25
CA LEU A 50 24.97 -4.40 8.16
C LEU A 50 24.91 -3.45 9.37
N CYS A 51 23.88 -2.62 9.43
CA CYS A 51 23.75 -1.60 10.46
C CYS A 51 22.78 -1.99 11.58
N THR A 52 23.01 -1.45 12.77
CA THR A 52 22.06 -1.52 13.88
C THR A 52 21.51 -0.14 14.22
N ARG A 53 20.28 -0.08 14.74
CA ARG A 53 19.66 1.18 15.16
C ARG A 53 20.16 1.59 16.55
N ARG A 54 20.75 2.80 16.67
CA ARG A 54 21.19 3.35 17.97
C ARG A 54 20.04 3.52 18.96
N THR A 55 20.37 3.42 20.24
CA THR A 55 19.42 3.56 21.36
C THR A 55 18.72 4.92 21.38
N ARG A 56 19.40 5.99 20.93
CA ARG A 56 18.79 7.34 20.81
C ARG A 56 17.59 7.33 19.86
N LEU A 57 17.72 6.72 18.68
CA LEU A 57 16.62 6.60 17.71
C LEU A 57 15.46 5.78 18.29
N LYS A 58 15.76 4.72 19.08
CA LYS A 58 14.75 3.96 19.81
C LYS A 58 13.98 4.82 20.83
N LYS A 59 14.68 5.69 21.57
CA LYS A 59 14.07 6.57 22.59
C LYS A 59 13.16 7.65 22.00
N ILE A 60 13.48 8.14 20.79
CA ILE A 60 12.67 9.14 20.08
C ILE A 60 11.51 8.46 19.30
N GLY A 61 11.50 7.12 19.24
CA GLY A 61 10.46 6.38 18.51
C GLY A 61 10.63 6.39 16.99
N GLN A 62 11.78 6.85 16.47
CA GLN A 62 12.03 6.89 15.03
C GLN A 62 12.11 5.48 14.45
N MET A 63 11.18 5.17 13.54
CA MET A 63 11.16 3.93 12.78
C MET A 63 12.05 4.05 11.55
N VAL A 64 12.80 2.99 11.26
CA VAL A 64 13.64 2.87 10.06
C VAL A 64 12.94 1.91 9.10
N MET A 65 12.75 2.35 7.87
CA MET A 65 12.06 1.64 6.81
C MET A 65 13.00 1.36 5.64
N VAL A 66 12.61 0.40 4.80
CA VAL A 66 13.28 0.16 3.51
C VAL A 66 13.13 1.41 2.65
N GLY A 67 14.21 1.82 1.98
CA GLY A 67 14.29 3.04 1.19
C GLY A 67 14.63 4.31 2.00
N ASP A 68 14.74 4.23 3.33
CA ASP A 68 15.20 5.37 4.13
C ASP A 68 16.64 5.74 3.78
N ARG A 69 16.86 7.05 3.63
CA ARG A 69 18.18 7.65 3.52
C ARG A 69 18.71 7.89 4.92
N ILE A 70 19.92 7.41 5.20
CA ILE A 70 20.46 7.42 6.57
C ILE A 70 21.90 7.94 6.61
N ILE A 71 22.29 8.43 7.78
CA ILE A 71 23.67 8.71 8.14
C ILE A 71 24.17 7.58 9.06
N ILE A 72 25.34 7.07 8.73
CA ILE A 72 26.02 5.97 9.41
C ILE A 72 27.20 6.54 10.19
N GLU A 73 27.33 6.10 11.45
CA GLU A 73 28.49 6.36 12.30
C GLU A 73 29.17 5.04 12.67
N GLU A 74 30.44 5.14 13.06
CA GLU A 74 31.25 4.02 13.56
C GLU A 74 31.23 2.80 12.60
N PRO A 75 31.61 2.98 11.32
CA PRO A 75 31.76 1.84 10.43
C PRO A 75 32.87 0.91 10.95
N ASP A 76 32.52 -0.35 11.15
CA ASP A 76 33.48 -1.42 11.31
C ASP A 76 33.82 -1.96 9.92
N TYR A 77 35.02 -1.61 9.45
CA TYR A 77 35.51 -1.99 8.14
C TYR A 77 35.90 -3.47 8.05
N GLN A 78 36.12 -4.16 9.18
CA GLN A 78 36.49 -5.59 9.18
C GLN A 78 35.27 -6.46 8.98
N ASP A 79 34.20 -6.16 9.73
CA ASP A 79 32.97 -6.95 9.72
C ASP A 79 31.89 -6.39 8.79
N ALA A 80 32.18 -5.29 8.08
CA ALA A 80 31.21 -4.53 7.27
C ALA A 80 29.95 -4.17 8.07
N ARG A 81 30.14 -3.60 9.26
CA ARG A 81 29.05 -3.19 10.17
C ARG A 81 29.03 -1.69 10.40
N GLY A 82 27.91 -1.19 10.91
CA GLY A 82 27.81 0.21 11.33
C GLY A 82 26.62 0.48 12.24
N ALA A 83 26.47 1.74 12.66
CA ALA A 83 25.34 2.18 13.45
C ALA A 83 24.57 3.29 12.73
N ILE A 84 23.24 3.17 12.65
CA ILE A 84 22.38 4.21 12.12
C ILE A 84 22.33 5.35 13.14
N ALA A 85 22.90 6.50 12.78
CA ALA A 85 22.94 7.69 13.63
C ALA A 85 21.69 8.55 13.46
N GLN A 86 21.23 8.69 12.21
CA GLN A 86 20.10 9.51 11.82
C GLN A 86 19.38 8.94 10.58
N VAL A 87 18.06 9.12 10.55
CA VAL A 87 17.22 8.93 9.36
C VAL A 87 16.91 10.30 8.80
N LEU A 88 17.16 10.50 7.50
CA LEU A 88 16.87 11.76 6.81
C LEU A 88 15.37 11.90 6.51
N PRO A 89 14.86 13.13 6.31
CA PRO A 89 13.44 13.34 5.99
C PRO A 89 12.99 12.57 4.75
N ARG A 90 11.83 11.91 4.85
CA ARG A 90 11.23 11.16 3.75
C ARG A 90 10.57 12.09 2.75
N LYS A 91 10.76 11.83 1.46
CA LYS A 91 10.01 12.48 0.38
C LYS A 91 8.65 11.82 0.16
N THR A 92 8.62 10.49 0.23
CA THR A 92 7.42 9.67 0.06
C THR A 92 7.43 8.55 1.10
N GLU A 93 6.26 8.09 1.49
CA GLU A 93 6.09 6.98 2.43
C GLU A 93 4.86 6.16 2.06
N LEU A 94 5.08 4.89 1.75
CA LEU A 94 4.01 3.92 1.62
C LEU A 94 3.87 3.13 2.90
N SER A 95 2.64 3.01 3.36
CA SER A 95 2.31 2.21 4.55
C SER A 95 2.25 0.71 4.25
N ARG A 96 1.81 0.33 3.04
CA ARG A 96 1.52 -1.06 2.67
C ARG A 96 1.90 -1.38 1.21
N PRO A 97 2.99 -2.13 0.98
CA PRO A 97 4.02 -2.46 1.97
C PRO A 97 4.90 -1.24 2.35
N PRO A 98 5.60 -1.32 3.49
CA PRO A 98 6.39 -0.22 4.03
C PRO A 98 7.62 0.09 3.16
N VAL A 99 7.55 1.17 2.37
CA VAL A 99 8.66 1.68 1.55
C VAL A 99 8.73 3.20 1.68
N ALA A 100 9.91 3.73 1.96
CA ALA A 100 10.18 5.15 1.98
C ALA A 100 10.93 5.59 0.71
N ASN A 101 10.77 6.86 0.33
CA ASN A 101 11.48 7.50 -0.78
C ASN A 101 11.34 6.78 -2.12
N ALA A 102 10.24 6.04 -2.34
CA ALA A 102 9.89 5.55 -3.65
C ALA A 102 9.59 6.72 -4.59
N GLU A 103 10.23 6.74 -5.75
CA GLU A 103 10.15 7.85 -6.71
C GLU A 103 9.21 7.54 -7.86
N GLN A 104 8.95 6.26 -8.13
CA GLN A 104 8.01 5.83 -9.15
C GLN A 104 7.43 4.44 -8.85
N MET A 105 6.27 4.17 -9.43
CA MET A 105 5.65 2.85 -9.45
C MET A 105 5.65 2.33 -10.89
N LEU A 106 6.23 1.16 -11.11
CA LEU A 106 6.15 0.43 -12.38
C LEU A 106 4.95 -0.50 -12.33
N LEU A 107 3.86 -0.10 -12.99
CA LEU A 107 2.64 -0.90 -13.09
C LEU A 107 2.72 -1.78 -14.33
N VAL A 108 2.86 -3.09 -14.14
CA VAL A 108 3.02 -4.06 -15.23
C VAL A 108 1.71 -4.79 -15.50
N PHE A 109 1.27 -4.74 -16.75
CA PHE A 109 0.18 -5.55 -17.28
C PHE A 109 0.65 -6.35 -18.48
N ALA A 110 -0.03 -7.46 -18.77
CA ALA A 110 0.15 -8.18 -20.03
C ALA A 110 -0.93 -7.71 -21.02
N LEU A 111 -0.54 -7.58 -22.30
CA LEU A 111 -1.49 -7.31 -23.37
C LEU A 111 -2.28 -8.56 -23.76
N ASP A 112 -1.65 -9.72 -23.62
CA ASP A 112 -2.25 -11.03 -23.86
C ASP A 112 -1.69 -12.08 -22.88
N GLU A 113 -2.48 -13.11 -22.57
CA GLU A 113 -2.15 -14.16 -21.61
C GLU A 113 -1.63 -13.67 -20.22
N PRO A 114 -2.46 -13.07 -19.35
CA PRO A 114 -3.88 -12.82 -19.52
C PRO A 114 -4.15 -11.56 -20.37
N PRO A 115 -5.32 -11.48 -21.03
CA PRO A 115 -5.72 -10.29 -21.77
C PRO A 115 -5.85 -9.07 -20.85
N LEU A 116 -5.55 -7.90 -21.39
CA LEU A 116 -5.66 -6.65 -20.67
C LEU A 116 -7.13 -6.28 -20.42
N GLU A 117 -7.57 -6.42 -19.17
CA GLU A 117 -8.93 -6.07 -18.74
C GLU A 117 -9.02 -4.60 -18.26
N PRO A 118 -9.81 -3.72 -18.92
CA PRO A 118 -9.93 -2.29 -18.58
C PRO A 118 -10.34 -2.01 -17.13
N TRP A 119 -11.26 -2.81 -16.57
CA TRP A 119 -11.74 -2.65 -15.20
C TRP A 119 -10.62 -2.92 -14.19
N GLN A 120 -9.89 -4.01 -14.40
CA GLN A 120 -8.76 -4.35 -13.56
C GLN A 120 -7.67 -3.29 -13.65
N LEU A 121 -7.30 -2.87 -14.87
CA LEU A 121 -6.32 -1.81 -15.09
C LEU A 121 -6.72 -0.51 -14.37
N SER A 122 -7.98 -0.10 -14.51
CA SER A 122 -8.50 1.11 -13.86
C SER A 122 -8.36 1.06 -12.35
N ARG A 123 -8.64 -0.09 -11.74
CA ARG A 123 -8.50 -0.29 -10.29
C ARG A 123 -7.05 -0.13 -9.81
N PHE A 124 -6.09 -0.68 -10.56
CA PHE A 124 -4.68 -0.52 -10.26
C PHE A 124 -4.20 0.93 -10.47
N LEU A 125 -4.66 1.60 -11.52
CA LEU A 125 -4.33 2.99 -11.79
C LEU A 125 -4.84 3.91 -10.67
N VAL A 126 -6.10 3.76 -10.25
CA VAL A 126 -6.65 4.50 -9.10
C VAL A 126 -5.83 4.25 -7.83
N LYS A 127 -5.42 3.00 -7.59
CA LYS A 127 -4.57 2.68 -6.44
C LYS A 127 -3.17 3.28 -6.53
N ALA A 128 -2.59 3.37 -7.73
CA ALA A 128 -1.30 4.03 -7.93
C ALA A 128 -1.41 5.54 -7.70
N GLU A 129 -2.43 6.18 -8.28
CA GLU A 129 -2.70 7.61 -8.13
C GLU A 129 -2.99 7.99 -6.67
N SER A 130 -3.64 7.12 -5.88
CA SER A 130 -3.88 7.38 -4.45
C SER A 130 -2.64 7.36 -3.57
N THR A 131 -1.47 6.99 -4.12
CA THR A 131 -0.19 7.06 -3.42
C THR A 131 0.58 8.36 -3.68
N ASP A 132 0.12 9.20 -4.60
CA ASP A 132 0.84 10.37 -5.12
C ASP A 132 2.24 10.07 -5.70
N ILE A 133 2.58 8.78 -5.89
CA ILE A 133 3.83 8.35 -6.53
C ILE A 133 3.61 8.29 -8.04
N PRO A 134 4.49 8.90 -8.87
CA PRO A 134 4.40 8.83 -10.32
C PRO A 134 4.28 7.39 -10.84
N CYS A 135 3.24 7.13 -11.64
CA CYS A 135 2.98 5.82 -12.22
C CYS A 135 3.57 5.71 -13.63
N LEU A 136 4.41 4.70 -13.85
CA LEU A 136 4.89 4.27 -15.15
C LEU A 136 4.14 3.01 -15.56
N LEU A 137 3.21 3.13 -16.50
CA LEU A 137 2.46 2.00 -17.04
C LEU A 137 3.29 1.24 -18.06
N CYS A 138 3.45 -0.07 -17.85
CA CYS A 138 4.23 -0.95 -18.70
C CYS A 138 3.37 -2.13 -19.17
N LEU A 139 3.28 -2.29 -20.49
CA LEU A 139 2.48 -3.30 -21.16
C LEU A 139 3.40 -4.36 -21.75
N ASN A 140 3.50 -5.49 -21.05
CA ASN A 140 4.30 -6.65 -21.42
C ASN A 140 3.60 -7.53 -22.45
N LYS A 141 4.37 -8.45 -23.03
CA LYS A 141 3.95 -9.40 -24.08
C LYS A 141 3.45 -8.70 -25.35
N ALA A 142 4.07 -7.57 -25.69
CA ALA A 142 3.77 -6.84 -26.91
C ALA A 142 4.01 -7.67 -28.18
N ASP A 143 4.87 -8.69 -28.10
CA ASP A 143 5.16 -9.65 -29.18
C ASP A 143 3.94 -10.47 -29.62
N LEU A 144 2.91 -10.60 -28.79
CA LEU A 144 1.68 -11.34 -29.11
C LEU A 144 0.67 -10.50 -29.90
N LEU A 145 0.85 -9.17 -29.98
CA LEU A 145 -0.08 -8.26 -30.64
C LEU A 145 0.47 -7.73 -31.96
N THR A 146 -0.43 -7.45 -32.90
CA THR A 146 -0.09 -6.71 -34.11
C THR A 146 0.15 -5.23 -33.82
N SER A 147 0.87 -4.54 -34.70
CA SER A 147 1.14 -3.09 -34.58
C SER A 147 -0.14 -2.25 -34.53
N THR A 148 -1.22 -2.68 -35.20
CA THR A 148 -2.52 -2.00 -35.16
C THR A 148 -3.18 -2.14 -33.80
N GLN A 149 -3.15 -3.32 -33.18
CA GLN A 149 -3.68 -3.53 -31.84
C GLN A 149 -2.90 -2.75 -30.77
N GLN A 150 -1.57 -2.71 -30.87
CA GLN A 150 -0.74 -1.91 -29.97
C GLN A 150 -1.09 -0.42 -30.06
N LYS A 151 -1.25 0.10 -31.29
CA LYS A 151 -1.64 1.50 -31.51
C LYS A 151 -3.02 1.82 -30.94
N THR A 152 -4.00 0.94 -31.10
CA THR A 152 -5.34 1.11 -30.50
C THR A 152 -5.25 1.23 -28.97
N TRP A 153 -4.45 0.38 -28.32
CA TRP A 153 -4.24 0.47 -26.88
C TRP A 153 -3.50 1.72 -26.45
N GLN A 154 -2.50 2.14 -27.23
CA GLN A 154 -1.78 3.38 -26.99
C GLN A 154 -2.75 4.59 -27.02
N GLU A 155 -3.51 4.75 -28.10
CA GLU A 155 -4.47 5.86 -28.25
C GLU A 155 -5.54 5.85 -27.16
N ARG A 156 -6.01 4.66 -26.74
CA ARG A 156 -6.97 4.50 -25.64
C ARG A 156 -6.39 4.97 -24.31
N LEU A 157 -5.16 4.57 -23.98
CA LEU A 157 -4.52 4.93 -22.71
C LEU A 157 -4.06 6.39 -22.67
N GLU A 158 -3.67 6.96 -23.81
CA GLU A 158 -3.39 8.40 -23.93
C GLU A 158 -4.64 9.23 -23.61
N LYS A 159 -5.83 8.81 -24.07
CA LYS A 159 -7.10 9.44 -23.67
C LYS A 159 -7.38 9.34 -22.18
N TRP A 160 -6.91 8.28 -21.53
CA TRP A 160 -7.00 8.14 -20.07
C TRP A 160 -5.96 8.97 -19.32
N GLY A 161 -5.04 9.63 -20.02
CA GLY A 161 -3.98 10.46 -19.47
C GLY A 161 -2.67 9.72 -19.17
N TYR A 162 -2.50 8.49 -19.68
CA TYR A 162 -1.31 7.67 -19.45
C TYR A 162 -0.51 7.45 -20.73
N ASN A 163 0.81 7.46 -20.62
CA ASN A 163 1.73 7.12 -21.72
C ASN A 163 2.35 5.74 -21.47
N PRO A 164 1.80 4.66 -22.06
CA PRO A 164 2.26 3.30 -21.79
C PRO A 164 3.58 2.98 -22.49
N LEU A 165 4.45 2.22 -21.81
CA LEU A 165 5.62 1.61 -22.42
C LEU A 165 5.31 0.18 -22.84
N PHE A 166 5.42 -0.12 -24.13
CA PHE A 166 5.27 -1.47 -24.66
C PHE A 166 6.58 -2.24 -24.55
N ILE A 167 6.55 -3.40 -23.91
CA ILE A 167 7.73 -4.27 -23.77
C ILE A 167 7.40 -5.71 -24.14
N SER A 168 8.43 -6.47 -24.47
CA SER A 168 8.38 -7.93 -24.45
C SER A 168 9.63 -8.44 -23.77
N VAL A 169 9.44 -9.12 -22.64
CA VAL A 169 10.53 -9.81 -21.96
C VAL A 169 11.12 -10.94 -22.82
N MET A 170 10.30 -11.58 -23.66
CA MET A 170 10.73 -12.70 -24.52
C MET A 170 11.62 -12.25 -25.67
N THR A 171 11.26 -11.16 -26.35
CA THR A 171 12.04 -10.63 -27.48
C THR A 171 13.03 -9.54 -27.09
N SER A 172 13.07 -9.18 -25.80
CA SER A 172 13.81 -8.03 -25.26
C SER A 172 13.42 -6.67 -25.84
N GLN A 173 12.26 -6.58 -26.51
CA GLN A 173 11.73 -5.33 -27.03
C GLN A 173 11.39 -4.35 -25.90
N GLY A 174 11.79 -3.09 -26.05
CA GLY A 174 11.46 -2.00 -25.11
C GLY A 174 12.15 -2.06 -23.74
N LEU A 175 12.98 -3.08 -23.50
CA LEU A 175 13.68 -3.23 -22.21
C LEU A 175 14.77 -2.17 -22.00
N THR A 176 15.41 -1.70 -23.06
CA THR A 176 16.42 -0.63 -22.98
C THR A 176 15.78 0.67 -22.47
N ASP A 177 14.69 1.10 -23.10
CA ASP A 177 13.93 2.28 -22.69
C ASP A 177 13.39 2.15 -21.26
N LEU A 178 12.99 0.93 -20.87
CA LEU A 178 12.58 0.65 -19.50
C LEU A 178 13.74 0.86 -18.52
N LYS A 179 14.91 0.27 -18.79
CA LYS A 179 16.11 0.42 -17.95
C LYS A 179 16.49 1.89 -17.76
N ASP A 180 16.48 2.67 -18.83
CA ASP A 180 16.78 4.11 -18.77
C ASP A 180 15.79 4.88 -17.87
N ARG A 181 14.51 4.49 -17.87
CA ARG A 181 13.49 5.09 -16.99
C ARG A 181 13.63 4.66 -15.53
N LEU A 182 14.14 3.46 -15.27
CA LEU A 182 14.37 2.89 -13.95
C LEU A 182 15.67 3.34 -13.30
N LYS A 183 16.63 3.80 -14.11
CA LYS A 183 17.96 4.19 -13.69
C LYS A 183 17.94 5.19 -12.54
N ASP A 184 18.77 4.93 -11.53
CA ASP A 184 19.03 5.78 -10.36
C ASP A 184 17.79 6.13 -9.51
N LYS A 185 16.69 5.38 -9.66
CA LYS A 185 15.43 5.61 -8.92
C LYS A 185 15.05 4.42 -8.04
N ILE A 186 14.32 4.70 -6.96
CA ILE A 186 13.61 3.65 -6.21
C ILE A 186 12.25 3.43 -6.88
N THR A 187 12.09 2.24 -7.49
CA THR A 187 10.90 1.85 -8.23
C THR A 187 10.15 0.73 -7.54
N ILE A 188 8.84 0.87 -7.42
CA ILE A 188 7.97 -0.16 -6.87
C ILE A 188 7.31 -0.94 -8.00
N LEU A 189 7.47 -2.26 -8.00
CA LEU A 189 6.82 -3.12 -8.97
C LEU A 189 5.43 -3.54 -8.49
N ALA A 190 4.43 -3.32 -9.35
CA ALA A 190 3.03 -3.68 -9.09
C ALA A 190 2.36 -4.27 -10.34
N GLY A 191 1.30 -5.06 -10.15
CA GLY A 191 0.47 -5.57 -11.25
C GLY A 191 -0.18 -6.93 -10.92
N PRO A 192 -1.12 -7.43 -11.72
CA PRO A 192 -1.76 -8.71 -11.45
C PRO A 192 -0.78 -9.90 -11.57
N SER A 193 -1.17 -11.05 -11.02
CA SER A 193 -0.38 -12.28 -11.19
C SER A 193 -0.38 -12.74 -12.66
N GLY A 194 0.68 -13.39 -13.11
CA GLY A 194 0.78 -13.94 -14.47
C GLY A 194 1.23 -12.97 -15.58
N VAL A 195 1.28 -11.65 -15.31
CA VAL A 195 1.68 -10.64 -16.30
C VAL A 195 3.18 -10.60 -16.65
N GLY A 196 4.00 -11.42 -15.97
CA GLY A 196 5.44 -11.51 -16.23
C GLY A 196 6.35 -10.65 -15.34
N LYS A 197 5.87 -10.15 -14.19
CA LYS A 197 6.68 -9.38 -13.21
C LYS A 197 7.97 -10.11 -12.79
N SER A 198 7.88 -11.37 -12.36
CA SER A 198 9.06 -12.14 -11.94
C SER A 198 10.02 -12.41 -13.11
N SER A 199 9.49 -12.64 -14.31
CA SER A 199 10.32 -12.77 -15.53
C SER A 199 11.04 -11.46 -15.86
N LEU A 200 10.36 -10.31 -15.69
CA LEU A 200 10.96 -8.99 -15.85
C LEU A 200 12.07 -8.76 -14.80
N ILE A 201 11.83 -9.07 -13.53
CA ILE A 201 12.85 -8.98 -12.47
C ILE A 201 14.09 -9.79 -12.85
N ASN A 202 13.93 -11.06 -13.22
CA ASN A 202 15.05 -11.93 -13.58
C ASN A 202 15.82 -11.45 -14.83
N THR A 203 15.14 -10.77 -15.74
CA THR A 203 15.76 -10.22 -16.96
C THR A 203 16.52 -8.93 -16.65
N LEU A 204 15.99 -8.10 -15.76
CA LEU A 204 16.63 -6.86 -15.31
C LEU A 204 17.78 -7.14 -14.34
N ILE A 205 17.67 -8.19 -13.53
CA ILE A 205 18.60 -8.52 -12.45
C ILE A 205 18.96 -10.02 -12.56
N PRO A 206 19.95 -10.39 -13.39
CA PRO A 206 20.29 -11.78 -13.68
C PRO A 206 20.70 -12.60 -12.43
N ASP A 207 21.25 -11.94 -11.42
CA ASP A 207 21.77 -12.57 -10.20
C ASP A 207 20.65 -12.94 -9.21
N VAL A 208 19.48 -12.30 -9.32
CA VAL A 208 18.31 -12.58 -8.50
C VAL A 208 17.56 -13.75 -9.15
N LYS A 209 17.98 -14.98 -8.88
CA LYS A 209 17.26 -16.20 -9.33
C LYS A 209 15.96 -16.37 -8.55
N GLN A 210 14.96 -15.51 -8.77
CA GLN A 210 13.61 -15.77 -8.26
C GLN A 210 13.03 -17.02 -8.94
N ARG A 211 12.35 -17.88 -8.16
CA ARG A 211 11.65 -19.05 -8.70
C ARG A 211 10.48 -18.59 -9.57
N VAL A 212 10.68 -18.53 -10.89
CA VAL A 212 9.60 -18.37 -11.87
C VAL A 212 8.94 -19.73 -12.02
N ASN A 213 7.94 -20.02 -11.19
CA ASN A 213 7.05 -21.14 -11.47
C ASN A 213 6.14 -20.72 -12.63
N SER A 214 6.38 -21.31 -13.80
CA SER A 214 5.50 -21.25 -14.97
C SER A 214 4.06 -21.54 -14.56
N VAL A 215 3.14 -20.73 -15.07
CA VAL A 215 1.69 -20.79 -14.85
C VAL A 215 1.20 -22.24 -15.02
N SER A 216 1.05 -22.98 -13.92
CA SER A 216 0.39 -24.28 -13.90
C SER A 216 -0.07 -24.60 -12.48
N GLY A 217 -1.38 -24.81 -12.38
CA GLY A 217 -2.10 -25.61 -11.39
C GLY A 217 -1.51 -25.72 -9.98
N LYS A 218 -2.24 -25.15 -9.01
CA LYS A 218 -2.03 -25.33 -7.56
C LYS A 218 -0.77 -24.63 -7.05
N LEU A 219 -0.84 -23.29 -6.98
CA LEU A 219 -0.08 -22.58 -5.94
C LEU A 219 -0.54 -23.15 -4.60
N GLN A 220 0.29 -24.04 -4.06
CA GLN A 220 0.17 -24.53 -2.70
C GLN A 220 -0.14 -23.35 -1.80
N LYS A 221 -1.15 -23.54 -0.95
CA LYS A 221 -1.47 -22.75 0.25
C LYS A 221 -0.20 -22.66 1.14
N GLY A 222 0.78 -21.89 0.68
CA GLY A 222 1.93 -21.43 1.41
C GLY A 222 1.56 -20.06 1.89
N ARG A 223 1.47 -19.94 3.20
CA ARG A 223 1.19 -18.74 3.98
C ARG A 223 2.31 -17.72 3.72
N HIS A 224 2.32 -17.08 2.54
CA HIS A 224 3.20 -15.97 2.23
C HIS A 224 2.68 -14.74 2.98
N THR A 225 2.90 -14.71 4.29
CA THR A 225 2.83 -13.50 5.10
C THR A 225 3.96 -12.58 4.66
N THR A 226 3.66 -11.73 3.68
CA THR A 226 4.51 -10.72 3.06
C THR A 226 4.77 -9.56 4.02
N ARG A 227 5.61 -9.80 5.04
CA ARG A 227 6.08 -8.76 5.97
C ARG A 227 7.48 -8.23 5.66
N HIS A 228 8.25 -8.90 4.80
CA HIS A 228 9.59 -8.47 4.43
C HIS A 228 9.58 -7.83 3.04
N VAL A 229 9.94 -6.56 3.00
CA VAL A 229 10.21 -5.80 1.79
C VAL A 229 11.72 -5.74 1.61
N GLU A 230 12.19 -5.96 0.40
CA GLU A 230 13.61 -5.83 0.04
C GLU A 230 13.71 -5.06 -1.27
N LEU A 231 14.78 -4.25 -1.40
CA LEU A 231 15.13 -3.54 -2.63
C LEU A 231 16.22 -4.34 -3.35
N PHE A 232 15.93 -4.71 -4.59
CA PHE A 232 16.90 -5.31 -5.49
C PHE A 232 17.64 -4.23 -6.26
N GLU A 233 18.95 -4.38 -6.41
CA GLU A 233 19.78 -3.42 -7.13
C GLU A 233 19.78 -3.74 -8.62
N LEU A 234 19.57 -2.71 -9.45
CA LEU A 234 19.66 -2.86 -10.90
C LEU A 234 21.13 -2.73 -11.34
N PRO A 235 21.62 -3.57 -12.27
CA PRO A 235 23.01 -3.50 -12.76
C PRO A 235 23.40 -2.13 -13.33
N ASP A 236 22.44 -1.47 -13.98
CA ASP A 236 22.64 -0.17 -14.64
C ASP A 236 22.36 1.04 -13.71
N GLY A 237 22.12 0.78 -12.42
CA GLY A 237 21.75 1.77 -11.41
C GLY A 237 20.25 1.81 -11.11
N GLY A 238 19.89 2.14 -9.87
CA GLY A 238 18.50 2.13 -9.37
C GLY A 238 18.19 0.97 -8.43
N LEU A 239 16.99 1.01 -7.85
CA LEU A 239 16.51 0.06 -6.85
C LEU A 239 15.08 -0.37 -7.19
N LEU A 240 14.78 -1.66 -7.08
CA LEU A 240 13.48 -2.24 -7.39
C LEU A 240 12.89 -2.93 -6.17
N ALA A 241 11.70 -2.52 -5.74
CA ALA A 241 10.95 -3.20 -4.70
C ALA A 241 9.94 -4.17 -5.33
N ASP A 242 10.00 -5.46 -4.98
CA ASP A 242 8.89 -6.38 -5.25
C ASP A 242 7.87 -6.30 -4.11
N THR A 243 6.68 -5.79 -4.42
CA THR A 243 5.66 -5.48 -3.41
C THR A 243 4.40 -6.28 -3.66
N PRO A 244 4.33 -7.53 -3.15
CA PRO A 244 3.19 -8.40 -3.41
C PRO A 244 1.84 -7.85 -2.90
N GLY A 245 1.86 -6.92 -1.94
CA GLY A 245 0.66 -6.25 -1.42
C GLY A 245 -0.06 -5.35 -2.43
N PHE A 246 0.62 -4.86 -3.47
CA PHE A 246 -0.01 -4.09 -4.54
C PHE A 246 -0.66 -4.97 -5.62
N ASN A 247 -0.48 -6.30 -5.59
CA ASN A 247 -1.02 -7.20 -6.61
C ASN A 247 -2.55 -7.44 -6.49
N GLN A 248 -3.18 -6.97 -5.40
CA GLN A 248 -4.63 -6.98 -5.19
C GLN A 248 -5.05 -5.60 -4.70
N PRO A 249 -5.40 -4.66 -5.59
CA PRO A 249 -5.69 -3.29 -5.19
C PRO A 249 -7.00 -3.21 -4.41
N HIS A 250 -6.89 -3.05 -3.09
CA HIS A 250 -8.00 -2.58 -2.26
C HIS A 250 -8.06 -1.05 -2.34
N LEU A 251 -9.24 -0.55 -2.70
CA LEU A 251 -9.54 0.87 -2.85
C LEU A 251 -9.80 1.50 -1.47
N ASP A 252 -8.74 1.68 -0.69
CA ASP A 252 -8.80 2.33 0.62
C ASP A 252 -8.78 3.86 0.46
N CYS A 253 -9.80 4.42 -0.19
CA CYS A 253 -9.88 5.86 -0.41
C CYS A 253 -11.24 6.43 -0.01
N SER A 254 -11.25 7.71 0.36
CA SER A 254 -12.51 8.38 0.65
C SER A 254 -13.31 8.58 -0.65
N PRO A 255 -14.65 8.43 -0.62
CA PRO A 255 -15.50 8.64 -1.79
C PRO A 255 -15.29 9.99 -2.49
N SER A 256 -15.05 11.05 -1.71
CA SER A 256 -14.80 12.40 -2.25
C SER A 256 -13.45 12.54 -2.95
N GLN A 257 -12.44 11.76 -2.55
CA GLN A 257 -11.12 11.81 -3.19
C GLN A 257 -11.05 11.00 -4.48
N LEU A 258 -11.90 9.99 -4.62
CA LEU A 258 -11.82 9.02 -5.72
C LEU A 258 -11.78 9.68 -7.11
N ILE A 259 -12.57 10.74 -7.32
CA ILE A 259 -12.63 11.45 -8.60
C ILE A 259 -11.27 12.04 -9.01
N HIS A 260 -10.44 12.45 -8.03
CA HIS A 260 -9.14 13.05 -8.30
C HIS A 260 -8.08 12.04 -8.76
N TYR A 261 -8.34 10.74 -8.59
CA TYR A 261 -7.47 9.65 -9.06
C TYR A 261 -7.74 9.23 -10.50
N PHE A 262 -8.67 9.91 -11.19
CA PHE A 262 -8.89 9.78 -12.62
C PHE A 262 -8.32 11.00 -13.34
N PRO A 263 -7.24 10.88 -14.14
CA PRO A 263 -6.67 12.01 -14.84
C PRO A 263 -7.65 12.73 -15.77
N GLU A 264 -8.58 12.02 -16.43
CA GLU A 264 -9.59 12.65 -17.29
C GLU A 264 -10.51 13.57 -16.48
N ALA A 265 -11.01 13.07 -15.34
CA ALA A 265 -11.87 13.85 -14.45
C ALA A 265 -11.10 15.02 -13.82
N LYS A 266 -9.84 14.80 -13.42
CA LYS A 266 -8.95 15.85 -12.89
C LYS A 266 -8.74 16.98 -13.90
N GLN A 267 -8.70 16.69 -15.20
CA GLN A 267 -8.63 17.73 -16.24
C GLN A 267 -9.93 18.54 -16.33
N GLN A 268 -11.09 17.91 -16.18
CA GLN A 268 -12.38 18.60 -16.17
C GLN A 268 -12.58 19.48 -14.92
N LEU A 269 -12.20 18.98 -13.74
CA LEU A 269 -12.23 19.74 -12.47
C LEU A 269 -11.36 21.01 -12.49
N LYS A 270 -10.37 21.10 -13.38
CA LYS A 270 -9.57 22.32 -13.54
C LYS A 270 -10.31 23.43 -14.30
N GLN A 271 -11.38 23.11 -15.02
CA GLN A 271 -12.11 24.05 -15.86
C GLN A 271 -13.17 24.84 -15.08
N GLY A 272 -13.58 24.34 -13.91
CA GLY A 272 -14.57 24.99 -13.07
C GLY A 272 -14.88 24.17 -11.81
N ASN A 273 -15.80 24.69 -11.00
CA ASN A 273 -16.27 24.02 -9.79
C ASN A 273 -17.71 23.55 -9.99
N CYS A 274 -18.08 22.45 -9.33
CA CYS A 274 -19.48 22.05 -9.21
C CYS A 274 -20.28 23.09 -8.40
N GLN A 275 -21.59 23.14 -8.63
CA GLN A 275 -22.50 23.93 -7.82
C GLN A 275 -22.46 23.53 -6.34
N PHE A 276 -22.35 22.23 -6.05
CA PHE A 276 -22.30 21.68 -4.70
C PHE A 276 -20.87 21.29 -4.31
N SER A 277 -20.47 21.60 -3.07
CA SER A 277 -19.13 21.29 -2.54
C SER A 277 -18.92 19.81 -2.23
N ASP A 278 -20.00 19.07 -2.02
CA ASP A 278 -20.06 17.64 -1.69
C ASP A 278 -20.57 16.79 -2.88
N CYS A 279 -20.44 17.31 -4.10
CA CYS A 279 -20.80 16.61 -5.32
C CYS A 279 -20.00 15.30 -5.46
N PHE A 280 -20.71 14.20 -5.70
CA PHE A 280 -20.14 12.89 -5.97
C PHE A 280 -20.04 12.58 -7.46
N HIS A 281 -20.30 13.56 -8.32
CA HIS A 281 -20.14 13.48 -9.76
C HIS A 281 -20.88 12.29 -10.39
N ARG A 282 -22.11 12.03 -9.92
CA ARG A 282 -23.00 10.96 -10.40
C ARG A 282 -23.99 11.44 -11.46
N GLY A 283 -23.93 12.71 -11.82
CA GLY A 283 -24.89 13.38 -12.69
C GLY A 283 -25.76 14.41 -11.96
N GLU A 284 -25.29 14.96 -10.85
CA GLU A 284 -25.94 16.08 -10.16
C GLU A 284 -26.11 17.29 -11.10
N PRO A 285 -27.18 18.10 -10.93
CA PRO A 285 -27.37 19.28 -11.77
C PRO A 285 -26.21 20.27 -11.59
N ASN A 286 -25.75 20.85 -12.71
CA ASN A 286 -24.60 21.77 -12.77
C ASN A 286 -23.30 21.16 -12.19
N CYS A 287 -23.12 19.85 -12.35
CA CYS A 287 -21.82 19.20 -12.16
C CYS A 287 -20.86 19.61 -13.30
N VAL A 288 -19.60 19.90 -12.96
CA VAL A 288 -18.56 20.21 -13.95
C VAL A 288 -18.03 18.95 -14.65
N ILE A 289 -18.20 17.78 -14.04
CA ILE A 289 -17.80 16.51 -14.62
C ILE A 289 -18.86 16.07 -15.63
N ASP A 290 -18.43 15.86 -16.86
CA ASP A 290 -19.21 15.21 -17.91
C ASP A 290 -19.14 13.69 -17.76
N ASN A 291 -20.19 13.00 -18.19
CA ASN A 291 -20.30 11.55 -18.15
C ASN A 291 -19.75 10.90 -19.44
N ASN A 292 -19.36 11.70 -20.44
CA ASN A 292 -18.91 11.23 -21.75
C ASN A 292 -17.42 10.83 -21.78
N TRP A 293 -17.02 9.92 -20.89
CA TRP A 293 -15.68 9.33 -20.92
C TRP A 293 -15.73 7.85 -20.56
N GLU A 294 -14.81 7.10 -21.15
CA GLU A 294 -14.87 5.64 -21.19
C GLU A 294 -14.91 4.98 -19.81
N ARG A 295 -14.18 5.56 -18.84
CA ARG A 295 -14.04 5.03 -17.49
C ARG A 295 -15.05 5.60 -16.49
N TYR A 296 -16.06 6.36 -16.93
CA TYR A 296 -17.09 6.91 -16.03
C TYR A 296 -17.85 5.81 -15.28
N GLU A 297 -18.22 4.73 -15.96
CA GLU A 297 -18.84 3.55 -15.33
C GLU A 297 -17.90 2.90 -14.29
N HIS A 298 -16.58 2.88 -14.56
CA HIS A 298 -15.59 2.38 -13.60
C HIS A 298 -15.58 3.24 -12.34
N TYR A 299 -15.64 4.56 -12.50
CA TYR A 299 -15.73 5.49 -11.39
C TYR A 299 -16.97 5.24 -10.53
N LEU A 300 -18.15 5.10 -11.14
CA LEU A 300 -19.40 4.86 -10.40
C LEU A 300 -19.34 3.58 -9.56
N THR A 301 -18.87 2.47 -10.14
CA THR A 301 -18.72 1.21 -9.41
C THR A 301 -17.72 1.36 -8.26
N PHE A 302 -16.56 1.97 -8.50
CA PHE A 302 -15.55 2.17 -7.45
C PHE A 302 -16.02 3.13 -6.36
N LEU A 303 -16.87 4.09 -6.70
CA LEU A 303 -17.47 5.03 -5.76
C LEU A 303 -18.46 4.32 -4.83
N GLU A 304 -19.30 3.45 -5.38
CA GLU A 304 -20.22 2.62 -4.60
C GLU A 304 -19.46 1.69 -3.63
N GLU A 305 -18.38 1.06 -4.11
CA GLU A 305 -17.50 0.27 -3.24
C GLU A 305 -16.91 1.12 -2.10
N ALA A 306 -16.40 2.32 -2.41
CA ALA A 306 -15.78 3.20 -1.42
C ALA A 306 -16.79 3.70 -0.36
N ILE A 307 -18.04 3.99 -0.77
CA ILE A 307 -19.11 4.38 0.15
C ILE A 307 -19.47 3.22 1.06
N THR A 308 -19.67 2.02 0.50
CA THR A 308 -19.99 0.82 1.26
C THR A 308 -18.92 0.51 2.30
N GLN A 309 -17.64 0.64 1.94
CA GLN A 309 -16.52 0.44 2.87
C GLN A 309 -16.47 1.51 3.98
N LYS A 310 -16.76 2.77 3.64
CA LYS A 310 -16.82 3.86 4.62
C LYS A 310 -17.95 3.63 5.63
N GLU A 311 -19.12 3.23 5.16
CA GLU A 311 -20.28 2.89 6.01
C GLU A 311 -19.99 1.70 6.92
N ALA A 312 -19.39 0.63 6.38
CA ALA A 312 -18.97 -0.54 7.17
C ALA A 312 -17.96 -0.16 8.27
N THR A 313 -16.99 0.69 7.94
CA THR A 313 -15.98 1.16 8.91
C THR A 313 -16.62 2.01 10.02
N GLN A 314 -17.58 2.87 9.69
CA GLN A 314 -18.32 3.67 10.66
C GLN A 314 -19.16 2.79 11.60
N GLN A 315 -19.88 1.80 11.06
CA GLN A 315 -20.66 0.86 11.86
C GLN A 315 -19.79 0.05 12.84
N MET A 316 -18.60 -0.38 12.41
CA MET A 316 -17.65 -1.09 13.29
C MET A 316 -17.09 -0.18 14.39
N ALA A 317 -16.73 1.07 14.06
CA ALA A 317 -16.25 2.04 15.05
C ALA A 317 -17.32 2.38 16.10
N ASP A 318 -18.58 2.47 15.69
CA ASP A 318 -19.69 2.73 16.61
C ASP A 318 -19.93 1.53 17.56
N GLN A 319 -19.79 0.30 17.06
CA GLN A 319 -19.91 -0.93 17.87
C GLN A 319 -18.77 -1.11 18.88
N GLU A 320 -17.53 -0.71 18.54
CA GLU A 320 -16.35 -0.84 19.42
C GLU A 320 -16.10 0.35 20.36
N SER A 321 -16.94 1.39 20.32
CA SER A 321 -16.77 2.57 21.18
C SER A 321 -16.92 2.24 22.68
N THR A 322 -15.81 1.93 23.34
CA THR A 322 -15.70 1.61 24.78
C THR A 322 -15.89 2.80 25.70
N VAL A 323 -16.19 3.99 25.16
CA VAL A 323 -16.23 5.26 25.90
C VAL A 323 -17.44 6.07 25.44
N LYS A 324 -18.15 6.71 26.37
CA LYS A 324 -19.27 7.62 26.13
C LYS A 324 -18.84 9.01 26.56
N LEU A 325 -19.04 10.00 25.70
CA LEU A 325 -18.88 11.41 26.07
C LEU A 325 -20.07 11.82 26.95
N LYS A 326 -19.80 12.42 28.12
CA LYS A 326 -20.81 13.06 28.96
C LYS A 326 -20.44 14.51 29.21
N VAL A 327 -21.46 15.37 29.20
CA VAL A 327 -21.35 16.79 29.51
C VAL A 327 -21.89 17.00 30.93
N LYS A 328 -21.08 17.60 31.82
CA LYS A 328 -21.54 17.98 33.16
C LYS A 328 -22.50 19.16 33.08
N ALA A 329 -23.30 19.37 34.13
CA ALA A 329 -24.17 20.55 34.25
C ALA A 329 -23.39 21.89 34.17
N SER A 330 -22.07 21.88 34.41
CA SER A 330 -21.15 23.01 34.25
C SER A 330 -20.65 23.25 32.82
N GLY A 331 -21.03 22.41 31.84
CA GLY A 331 -20.58 22.51 30.45
C GLY A 331 -19.25 21.81 30.12
N GLU A 332 -18.57 21.23 31.11
CA GLU A 332 -17.33 20.47 30.88
C GLU A 332 -17.63 19.07 30.32
N GLU A 333 -16.97 18.74 29.19
CA GLU A 333 -17.05 17.43 28.55
C GLU A 333 -16.00 16.47 29.14
N TYR A 334 -16.41 15.23 29.46
CA TYR A 334 -15.49 14.16 29.86
C TYR A 334 -15.91 12.82 29.28
N TYR A 335 -14.93 11.96 29.01
CA TYR A 335 -15.13 10.63 28.45
C TYR A 335 -15.21 9.59 29.58
N GLU A 336 -16.33 8.88 29.68
CA GLU A 336 -16.50 7.75 30.62
C GLU A 336 -16.44 6.40 29.89
N PRO A 337 -15.74 5.38 30.38
CA PRO A 337 -15.80 4.05 29.77
C PRO A 337 -17.24 3.54 29.80
N LYS A 338 -17.76 3.10 28.65
CA LYS A 338 -19.00 2.33 28.58
C LYS A 338 -18.76 1.03 29.34
N LEU A 339 -19.44 0.90 30.48
CA LEU A 339 -19.57 -0.37 31.18
C LEU A 339 -20.11 -1.40 30.17
N GLU A 340 -19.38 -2.49 29.92
CA GLU A 340 -19.88 -3.61 29.14
C GLU A 340 -21.30 -3.93 29.63
N THR A 341 -22.26 -4.04 28.72
CA THR A 341 -23.63 -4.44 29.06
C THR A 341 -23.63 -5.91 29.46
N LYS A 342 -23.20 -6.15 30.70
CA LYS A 342 -23.49 -7.25 31.61
C LYS A 342 -23.45 -8.66 31.01
N LYS A 343 -22.24 -9.20 30.78
CA LYS A 343 -21.98 -10.66 30.75
C LYS A 343 -22.37 -11.39 32.06
N TYR A 344 -22.64 -10.65 33.14
CA TYR A 344 -22.98 -11.21 34.46
C TYR A 344 -24.23 -10.59 35.10
N ARG A 345 -25.24 -10.15 34.31
CA ARG A 345 -26.55 -9.84 34.93
C ARG A 345 -27.22 -11.16 35.27
N ARG A 346 -27.18 -11.57 36.55
CA ARG A 346 -28.07 -12.63 37.05
C ARG A 346 -29.50 -12.21 36.69
N THR A 347 -30.17 -12.99 35.84
CA THR A 347 -31.59 -12.83 35.58
C THR A 347 -32.33 -12.97 36.92
N SER A 348 -33.33 -12.12 37.13
CA SER A 348 -34.15 -12.16 38.35
C SER A 348 -34.75 -13.55 38.51
N ARG A 349 -34.83 -14.07 39.75
CA ARG A 349 -35.50 -15.34 40.02
C ARG A 349 -36.94 -15.35 39.51
N ARG A 350 -37.59 -14.18 39.50
CA ARG A 350 -38.95 -14.01 38.94
C ARG A 350 -38.98 -14.21 37.43
N GLN A 351 -38.01 -13.66 36.70
CA GLN A 351 -37.89 -13.85 35.25
C GLN A 351 -37.67 -15.32 34.92
N LYS A 352 -36.74 -15.98 35.63
CA LYS A 352 -36.48 -17.43 35.45
C LYS A 352 -37.71 -18.29 35.70
N HIS A 353 -38.53 -17.94 36.69
CA HIS A 353 -39.72 -18.71 37.01
C HIS A 353 -40.83 -18.50 35.98
N GLN A 354 -40.90 -17.30 35.39
CA GLN A 354 -41.84 -16.99 34.31
C GLN A 354 -41.42 -17.68 33.02
N ASP A 355 -40.14 -17.62 32.65
CA ASP A 355 -39.59 -18.33 31.49
C ASP A 355 -39.76 -19.87 31.61
N LEU A 356 -39.62 -20.43 32.81
CA LEU A 356 -39.88 -21.86 33.07
C LEU A 356 -41.36 -22.22 32.92
N GLN A 357 -42.26 -21.35 33.38
CA GLN A 357 -43.69 -21.59 33.30
C GLN A 357 -44.17 -21.52 31.84
N ASP A 358 -43.69 -20.54 31.07
CA ASP A 358 -43.98 -20.42 29.65
C ASP A 358 -43.47 -21.65 28.86
N LEU A 359 -42.31 -22.21 29.24
CA LEU A 359 -41.79 -23.45 28.64
C LEU A 359 -42.68 -24.67 28.91
N TYR A 360 -43.19 -24.82 30.14
CA TYR A 360 -44.10 -25.91 30.47
C TYR A 360 -45.47 -25.76 29.79
N GLU A 361 -46.00 -24.54 29.70
CA GLU A 361 -47.25 -24.28 29.00
C GLU A 361 -47.10 -24.57 27.49
N ASN A 362 -45.99 -24.14 26.87
CA ASN A 362 -45.72 -24.43 25.46
C ASN A 362 -45.49 -25.92 25.18
N GLN A 363 -44.75 -26.64 26.03
CA GLN A 363 -44.59 -28.09 25.88
C GLN A 363 -45.92 -28.84 26.04
N SER A 364 -46.78 -28.40 26.97
CA SER A 364 -48.10 -29.01 27.14
C SER A 364 -49.05 -28.74 25.98
N LEU A 365 -48.89 -27.60 25.28
CA LEU A 365 -49.65 -27.28 24.08
C LEU A 365 -49.15 -28.09 22.87
N GLU A 366 -47.83 -28.24 22.71
CA GLU A 366 -47.24 -29.10 21.68
C GLU A 366 -47.64 -30.58 21.86
N GLU A 367 -47.64 -31.10 23.10
CA GLU A 367 -48.10 -32.48 23.38
C GLU A 367 -49.61 -32.68 23.14
N LEU A 368 -50.43 -31.63 23.28
CA LEU A 368 -51.87 -31.70 22.97
C LEU A 368 -52.15 -31.60 21.47
N GLU A 369 -51.39 -30.79 20.73
CA GLU A 369 -51.48 -30.71 19.26
C GLU A 369 -51.02 -32.02 18.60
N GLU A 370 -49.97 -32.68 19.10
CA GLU A 370 -49.53 -34.00 18.59
C GLU A 370 -50.56 -35.12 18.84
N LEU A 371 -51.37 -35.03 19.91
CA LEU A 371 -52.43 -36.00 20.21
C LEU A 371 -53.72 -35.77 19.40
N GLU A 372 -53.98 -34.55 18.95
CA GLU A 372 -55.10 -34.25 18.05
C GLU A 372 -54.81 -34.73 16.61
N ASP A 373 -53.56 -34.64 16.15
CA ASP A 373 -53.15 -35.09 14.81
C ASP A 373 -53.18 -36.63 14.64
N ASP A 374 -53.07 -37.40 15.74
CA ASP A 374 -53.12 -38.88 15.72
C ASP A 374 -54.54 -39.47 15.79
N LEU A 375 -55.59 -38.65 15.94
CA LEU A 375 -57.00 -39.09 16.03
C LEU A 375 -57.80 -38.96 14.72
N ASP A 376 -57.20 -38.42 13.66
CA ASP A 376 -57.82 -38.26 12.33
C ASP A 376 -57.23 -39.24 11.29
N PHE A 377 -57.42 -40.55 11.50
CA PHE A 377 -57.32 -41.58 10.44
C PHE A 377 -58.31 -42.74 10.61
#